data_AF-A0A0C3PXR9-F1
#
_entry.id   AF-A0A0C3PXR9-F1
#
_cell.length_a   1.000
_cell.length_b   1.000
_cell.length_c   1.000
_cell.angle_alpha   90.00
_cell.angle_beta   90.00
_cell.angle_gamma   90.00
#
_symmetry.space_group_name_H-M   'P 1'
#
loop_
_entity.id
_entity.type
_entity.pdbx_description
1 polymer ?
#
loop_
_entity_poly.entity_id
_entity_poly.type
_entity_poly.pdbx_seq_one_letter_code
_entity_poly.pdbx_strand_id
1 'polypeptide(L)'
;MPSFGDYTVNVAERIRDVLEEYPAGSAIFREILQNTDDAGGKVQRFILDTHPQPLSGLVNSTLEVCQGPSIIAYNDAKFSDKDWESITHISYSSKKNDERSTGKYGLGFCTVYHVTDNPHILSGEKLLILDPHKRVNKSSSLLSLSTVQDSEECDRTSYPSHFSAFDAVFNTEDKRLNGTAIRLPFRPKNSE
;
A
#
# COMPACT_ATOMS: atom_id res chain seq x y z
N MET A 1 24.70 -30.67 18.03
CA MET A 1 24.67 -29.53 17.10
C MET A 1 23.36 -28.79 17.33
N PRO A 2 23.35 -27.49 17.61
CA PRO A 2 22.08 -26.75 17.69
C PRO A 2 21.52 -26.61 16.28
N SER A 3 20.25 -26.93 16.10
CA SER A 3 19.52 -26.64 14.87
C SER A 3 19.40 -25.14 14.72
N PHE A 4 19.95 -24.59 13.64
CA PHE A 4 19.60 -23.25 13.18
C PHE A 4 18.11 -23.27 12.83
N GLY A 5 17.26 -22.77 13.74
CA GLY A 5 15.87 -22.52 13.41
C GLY A 5 15.82 -21.52 12.26
N ASP A 6 15.00 -21.80 11.25
CA ASP A 6 14.65 -20.82 10.23
C ASP A 6 14.11 -19.57 10.94
N TYR A 7 14.94 -18.53 11.07
CA TYR A 7 14.52 -17.23 11.55
C TYR A 7 13.62 -16.62 10.46
N THR A 8 12.33 -16.94 10.53
CA THR A 8 11.31 -16.25 9.75
C THR A 8 11.15 -14.85 10.34
N VAL A 9 11.91 -13.89 9.83
CA VAL A 9 11.73 -12.48 10.22
C VAL A 9 10.31 -12.07 9.85
N ASN A 10 9.56 -11.57 10.82
CA ASN A 10 8.22 -11.06 10.56
C ASN A 10 8.32 -9.79 9.72
N VAL A 11 7.48 -9.65 8.69
CA VAL A 11 7.44 -8.47 7.80
C VAL A 11 7.29 -7.18 8.62
N ALA A 12 6.49 -7.22 9.69
CA ALA A 12 6.34 -6.09 10.61
C ALA A 12 7.62 -5.76 11.38
N GLU A 13 8.42 -6.76 11.76
CA GLU A 13 9.72 -6.53 12.44
C GLU A 13 10.71 -5.87 11.50
N ARG A 14 10.79 -6.32 10.25
CA ARG A 14 11.65 -5.66 9.25
C ARG A 14 11.21 -4.22 8.99
N ILE A 15 9.90 -3.97 8.88
CA ILE A 15 9.38 -2.60 8.73
C ILE A 15 9.84 -1.76 9.93
N ARG A 16 9.69 -2.26 11.16
CA ARG A 16 10.16 -1.56 12.37
C ARG A 16 11.65 -1.22 12.30
N ASP A 17 12.50 -2.19 11.93
CA ASP A 17 13.94 -1.96 11.80
C ASP A 17 14.25 -0.82 10.80
N VAL A 18 13.53 -0.77 9.67
CA VAL A 18 13.65 0.35 8.70
C VAL A 18 13.15 1.67 9.28
N LEU A 19 12.06 1.68 10.04
CA LEU A 19 11.53 2.91 10.65
C LEU A 19 12.48 3.48 11.73
N GLU A 20 13.25 2.64 12.40
CA GLU A 20 14.29 3.06 13.36
C GLU A 20 15.49 3.72 12.66
N GLU A 21 15.89 3.22 11.49
CA GLU A 21 16.98 3.80 10.68
C GLU A 21 16.59 5.10 9.98
N TYR A 22 15.31 5.25 9.63
CA TYR A 22 14.78 6.40 8.89
C TYR A 22 13.75 7.16 9.73
N PRO A 23 14.16 8.08 10.62
CA PRO A 23 13.25 8.77 11.53
C PRO A 23 12.14 9.54 10.81
N ALA A 24 10.95 9.57 11.43
CA ALA A 24 9.74 10.19 10.89
C ALA A 24 9.97 11.66 10.48
N GLY A 25 9.39 12.07 9.35
CA GLY A 25 9.48 13.45 8.86
C GLY A 25 9.28 13.56 7.34
N SER A 26 9.94 14.55 6.72
CA SER A 26 9.82 14.82 5.28
C SER A 26 10.39 13.71 4.38
N ALA A 27 11.04 12.69 4.95
CA ALA A 27 11.60 11.56 4.23
C ALA A 27 10.55 10.85 3.38
N ILE A 28 9.33 10.67 3.91
CA ILE A 28 8.22 9.96 3.23
C ILE A 28 7.90 10.62 1.88
N PHE A 29 7.79 11.96 1.86
CA PHE A 29 7.50 12.69 0.63
C PHE A 29 8.64 12.60 -0.38
N ARG A 30 9.90 12.60 0.08
CA ARG A 30 11.06 12.44 -0.79
C ARG A 30 11.10 11.04 -1.42
N GLU A 31 10.84 10.00 -0.64
CA GLU A 31 10.79 8.62 -1.15
C GLU A 31 9.67 8.43 -2.19
N ILE A 32 8.48 9.01 -1.95
CA ILE A 32 7.38 8.96 -2.92
C ILE A 32 7.73 9.73 -4.21
N LEU A 33 8.38 10.89 -4.09
CA LEU A 33 8.87 11.64 -5.26
C LEU A 33 9.89 10.84 -6.05
N GLN A 34 10.86 10.21 -5.38
CA GLN A 34 11.86 9.36 -6.03
C GLN A 34 11.20 8.18 -6.76
N ASN A 35 10.20 7.52 -6.14
CA ASN A 35 9.45 6.44 -6.80
C ASN A 35 8.73 6.92 -8.07
N THR A 36 8.25 8.16 -8.06
CA THR A 36 7.60 8.78 -9.22
C THR A 36 8.59 9.04 -10.34
N ASP A 37 9.76 9.61 -10.02
CA ASP A 37 10.84 9.85 -10.98
C ASP A 37 11.34 8.53 -11.59
N ASP A 38 11.55 7.50 -10.76
CA ASP A 38 11.99 6.17 -11.19
C ASP A 38 10.95 5.46 -12.07
N ALA A 39 9.66 5.72 -11.84
CA ALA A 39 8.57 5.24 -12.68
C ALA A 39 8.41 6.06 -13.99
N GLY A 40 9.17 7.15 -14.15
CA GLY A 40 9.11 8.04 -15.30
C GLY A 40 7.94 9.02 -15.28
N GLY A 41 7.28 9.19 -14.13
CA GLY A 41 6.20 10.15 -13.93
C GLY A 41 6.66 11.59 -14.14
N LYS A 42 5.72 12.46 -14.52
CA LYS A 42 5.96 13.90 -14.72
C LYS A 42 5.23 14.74 -13.69
N VAL A 43 4.24 14.16 -13.01
CA VAL A 43 3.41 14.86 -12.03
C VAL A 43 3.32 14.02 -10.76
N GLN A 44 3.56 14.65 -9.62
CA GLN A 44 3.22 14.11 -8.30
C GLN A 44 2.28 15.09 -7.59
N ARG A 45 1.15 14.60 -7.10
CA ARG A 45 0.19 15.35 -6.28
C ARG A 45 0.07 14.70 -4.92
N PHE A 46 0.10 15.51 -3.87
CA PHE A 46 -0.20 15.08 -2.51
C PHE A 46 -1.51 15.73 -2.09
N ILE A 47 -2.45 14.91 -1.65
CA ILE A 47 -3.80 15.33 -1.28
C ILE A 47 -4.02 14.88 0.16
N LEU A 48 -4.36 15.83 1.03
CA LEU A 48 -4.91 15.52 2.35
C LEU A 48 -6.41 15.32 2.18
N ASP A 49 -6.86 14.07 2.22
CA ASP A 49 -8.27 13.73 2.15
C ASP A 49 -8.81 13.50 3.57
N THR A 50 -9.68 14.40 4.03
CA THR A 50 -10.32 14.32 5.35
C THR A 50 -11.78 13.87 5.27
N HIS A 51 -12.26 13.47 4.09
CA HIS A 51 -13.65 13.01 3.95
C HIS A 51 -13.81 11.64 4.62
N PRO A 52 -14.92 11.42 5.36
CA PRO A 52 -15.24 10.11 5.88
C PRO A 52 -15.55 9.16 4.71
N GLN A 53 -14.94 7.97 4.72
CA GLN A 53 -15.21 6.96 3.70
C GLN A 53 -16.31 6.00 4.16
N PRO A 54 -17.12 5.45 3.25
CA PRO A 54 -18.17 4.50 3.61
C PRO A 54 -17.61 3.23 4.27
N LEU A 55 -18.39 2.61 5.16
CA LEU A 55 -18.01 1.36 5.85
C LEU A 55 -18.65 0.12 5.21
N SER A 56 -19.65 0.31 4.35
CA SER A 56 -20.40 -0.78 3.73
C SER A 56 -19.69 -1.33 2.48
N GLY A 57 -19.55 -2.65 2.38
CA GLY A 57 -18.82 -3.25 1.25
C GLY A 57 -17.31 -3.12 1.44
N LEU A 58 -16.83 -3.53 2.61
CA LEU A 58 -15.43 -3.82 2.86
C LEU A 58 -15.21 -5.33 2.79
N VAL A 59 -14.05 -5.76 2.29
CA VAL A 59 -13.64 -7.18 2.30
C VAL A 59 -13.65 -7.78 3.71
N ASN A 60 -13.35 -6.97 4.73
CA ASN A 60 -13.33 -7.39 6.12
C ASN A 60 -13.53 -6.16 7.04
N SER A 61 -14.30 -6.30 8.12
CA SER A 61 -14.56 -5.21 9.08
C SER A 61 -13.31 -4.70 9.78
N THR A 62 -12.24 -5.49 9.83
CA THR A 62 -10.94 -5.03 10.37
C THR A 62 -10.35 -3.86 9.58
N LEU A 63 -10.77 -3.66 8.33
CA LEU A 63 -10.34 -2.52 7.49
C LEU A 63 -11.18 -1.25 7.70
N GLU A 64 -12.17 -1.26 8.59
CA GLU A 64 -12.94 -0.05 8.96
C GLU A 64 -12.02 1.06 9.48
N VAL A 65 -10.95 0.70 10.20
CA VAL A 65 -9.92 1.64 10.68
C VAL A 65 -9.23 2.40 9.54
N CYS A 66 -9.25 1.86 8.32
CA CYS A 66 -8.66 2.47 7.13
C CYS A 66 -9.62 3.44 6.41
N GLN A 67 -10.85 3.63 6.89
CA GLN A 67 -11.86 4.50 6.26
C GLN A 67 -11.87 5.94 6.81
N GLY A 68 -10.89 6.29 7.63
CA GLY A 68 -10.67 7.66 8.14
C GLY A 68 -9.84 8.56 7.20
N PRO A 69 -9.43 9.74 7.70
CA PRO A 69 -8.58 10.68 6.98
C PRO A 69 -7.27 10.04 6.48
N SER A 70 -6.77 10.51 5.34
CA SER A 70 -5.62 9.92 4.67
C SER A 70 -4.81 10.95 3.87
N ILE A 71 -3.56 10.61 3.57
CA ILE A 71 -2.81 11.24 2.48
C ILE A 71 -2.95 10.37 1.23
N ILE A 72 -3.29 10.98 0.10
CA ILE A 72 -3.25 10.35 -1.21
C ILE A 72 -2.11 10.96 -2.02
N ALA A 73 -1.15 10.14 -2.41
CA ALA A 73 -0.07 10.48 -3.30
C ALA A 73 -0.37 9.93 -4.70
N TYR A 74 -0.70 10.80 -5.65
CA TYR A 74 -0.99 10.42 -7.04
C TYR A 74 0.13 10.85 -7.98
N ASN A 75 0.51 9.96 -8.91
CA ASN A 75 1.33 10.28 -10.07
C ASN A 75 0.76 9.70 -11.36
N ASP A 76 1.24 10.25 -12.49
CA ASP A 76 0.81 9.89 -13.85
C ASP A 76 1.54 8.68 -14.45
N ALA A 77 2.44 8.03 -13.70
CA ALA A 77 3.04 6.76 -14.08
C ALA A 77 2.21 5.58 -13.56
N LYS A 78 2.20 4.47 -14.31
CA LYS A 78 1.56 3.21 -13.89
C LYS A 78 2.61 2.23 -13.39
N PHE A 79 2.25 1.46 -12.36
CA PHE A 79 3.03 0.29 -11.98
C PHE A 79 3.12 -0.69 -13.15
N SER A 80 4.34 -1.08 -13.47
CA SER A 80 4.65 -2.23 -14.31
C SER A 80 4.53 -3.54 -13.52
N ASP A 81 4.52 -4.67 -14.21
CA ASP A 81 4.51 -5.99 -13.57
C ASP A 81 5.70 -6.16 -12.60
N LYS A 82 6.87 -5.64 -12.98
CA LYS A 82 8.06 -5.63 -12.11
C LYS A 82 7.86 -4.79 -10.85
N ASP A 83 7.15 -3.67 -10.94
CA ASP A 83 6.86 -2.83 -9.77
C ASP A 83 5.89 -3.57 -8.82
N TRP A 84 4.89 -4.28 -9.36
CA TRP A 84 4.00 -5.15 -8.59
C TRP A 84 4.75 -6.32 -7.92
N GLU A 85 5.65 -6.99 -8.63
CA GLU A 85 6.50 -8.03 -8.06
C GLU A 85 7.39 -7.48 -6.93
N SER A 86 7.97 -6.29 -7.13
CA SER A 86 8.86 -5.67 -6.14
C SER A 86 8.12 -5.32 -4.85
N ILE A 87 6.94 -4.68 -4.95
CA ILE A 87 6.16 -4.27 -3.76
C ILE A 87 5.56 -5.47 -3.01
N THR A 88 5.16 -6.52 -3.74
CA THR A 88 4.68 -7.77 -3.12
C THR A 88 5.83 -8.50 -2.45
N HIS A 89 7.03 -8.51 -3.04
CA HIS A 89 8.20 -9.12 -2.41
C HIS A 89 8.58 -8.44 -1.08
N ILE A 90 8.47 -7.12 -0.96
CA ILE A 90 8.65 -6.42 0.33
C ILE A 90 7.68 -6.94 1.39
N SER A 91 6.46 -7.27 0.97
CA SER A 91 5.40 -7.78 1.85
C SER A 91 5.60 -9.23 2.27
N TYR A 92 6.50 -9.99 1.61
CA TYR A 92 6.75 -11.41 1.90
C TYR A 92 8.18 -11.73 2.29
N SER A 93 9.17 -10.90 1.93
CA SER A 93 10.58 -11.27 2.07
C SER A 93 11.09 -11.03 3.49
N SER A 94 11.25 -12.15 4.19
CA SER A 94 11.82 -12.31 5.52
C SER A 94 13.34 -12.49 5.51
N LYS A 95 14.00 -12.35 4.35
CA LYS A 95 15.43 -12.60 4.18
C LYS A 95 16.24 -11.31 4.34
N LYS A 96 16.93 -11.20 5.48
CA LYS A 96 17.93 -10.17 5.80
C LYS A 96 19.07 -10.06 4.76
N ASN A 97 19.32 -11.11 3.96
CA ASN A 97 20.42 -11.14 2.99
C ASN A 97 20.06 -10.62 1.57
N ASP A 98 18.82 -10.22 1.30
CA ASP A 98 18.42 -9.64 -0.01
C ASP A 98 18.68 -8.12 -0.09
N GLU A 99 19.38 -7.56 0.91
CA GLU A 99 19.79 -6.16 1.02
C GLU A 99 20.62 -5.63 -0.18
N ARG A 100 21.11 -6.49 -1.08
CA ARG A 100 21.88 -6.05 -2.27
C ARG A 100 21.04 -5.62 -3.47
N SER A 101 19.71 -5.69 -3.38
CA SER A 101 18.80 -5.21 -4.43
C SER A 101 18.05 -3.94 -4.00
N THR A 102 18.82 -2.93 -3.58
CA THR A 102 18.37 -1.56 -3.28
C THR A 102 17.96 -0.81 -4.57
N GLY A 103 16.93 -1.30 -5.25
CA GLY A 103 16.40 -0.70 -6.46
C GLY A 103 14.87 -0.56 -6.42
N LYS A 104 14.41 0.64 -6.75
CA LYS A 104 13.04 1.10 -7.06
C LYS A 104 11.98 1.07 -5.96
N TYR A 105 11.96 0.13 -5.02
CA TYR A 105 10.95 0.13 -3.92
C TYR A 105 11.44 -0.42 -2.57
N GLY A 106 12.63 -1.05 -2.50
CA GLY A 106 12.98 -2.05 -1.47
C GLY A 106 13.14 -1.62 0.00
N LEU A 107 13.25 -0.32 0.29
CA LEU A 107 13.34 0.23 1.65
C LEU A 107 12.62 1.58 1.77
N GLY A 108 12.76 2.45 0.76
CA GLY A 108 12.14 3.77 0.73
C GLY A 108 10.62 3.74 0.85
N PHE A 109 9.95 2.76 0.23
CA PHE A 109 8.51 2.62 0.38
C PHE A 109 8.10 2.32 1.82
N CYS A 110 8.91 1.58 2.61
CA CYS A 110 8.56 1.26 3.99
C CYS A 110 8.43 2.51 4.87
N THR A 111 8.98 3.66 4.47
CA THR A 111 8.81 4.93 5.21
C THR A 111 7.35 5.37 5.32
N VAL A 112 6.46 4.91 4.43
CA VAL A 112 5.01 5.19 4.55
C VAL A 112 4.40 4.59 5.82
N TYR A 113 5.03 3.57 6.39
CA TYR A 113 4.64 3.00 7.67
C TYR A 113 5.00 3.89 8.86
N HIS A 114 5.50 5.11 8.67
CA HIS A 114 5.44 6.13 9.73
C HIS A 114 4.02 6.72 9.87
N VAL A 115 3.22 6.68 8.81
CA VAL A 115 1.89 7.35 8.74
C VAL A 115 0.74 6.36 8.90
N THR A 116 0.89 5.15 8.35
CA THR A 116 -0.19 4.16 8.25
C THR A 116 0.28 2.76 8.61
N ASP A 117 -0.65 1.89 8.98
CA ASP A 117 -0.41 0.43 9.09
C ASP A 117 -0.78 -0.32 7.81
N ASN A 118 -1.62 0.28 6.97
CA ASN A 118 -2.24 -0.37 5.82
C ASN A 118 -2.20 0.57 4.59
N PRO A 119 -1.03 0.74 3.95
CA PRO A 119 -0.97 1.52 2.72
C PRO A 119 -1.72 0.80 1.60
N HIS A 120 -2.50 1.57 0.84
CA HIS A 120 -3.26 1.09 -0.32
C HIS A 120 -2.64 1.64 -1.60
N ILE A 121 -2.51 0.83 -2.63
CA ILE A 121 -1.92 1.21 -3.92
C ILE A 121 -2.90 0.85 -5.03
N LEU A 122 -3.46 1.86 -5.68
CA LEU A 122 -4.28 1.70 -6.88
C LEU A 122 -3.44 2.11 -8.09
N SER A 123 -3.24 1.22 -9.06
CA SER A 123 -2.61 1.57 -10.34
C SER A 123 -3.20 0.75 -11.47
N GLY A 124 -3.62 1.43 -12.54
CA GLY A 124 -4.35 0.78 -13.62
C GLY A 124 -5.60 0.10 -13.08
N GLU A 125 -5.62 -1.22 -13.16
CA GLU A 125 -6.79 -2.05 -12.84
C GLU A 125 -6.72 -2.73 -11.46
N LYS A 126 -5.62 -2.52 -10.74
CA LYS A 126 -5.30 -3.29 -9.55
C LYS A 126 -5.21 -2.39 -8.34
N LEU A 127 -5.95 -2.76 -7.29
CA LEU A 127 -5.84 -2.22 -5.95
C LEU A 127 -5.13 -3.25 -5.07
N LEU A 128 -4.02 -2.85 -4.46
CA LEU A 128 -3.28 -3.63 -3.48
C LEU A 128 -3.43 -2.99 -2.11
N ILE A 129 -3.86 -3.75 -1.11
CA ILE A 129 -3.91 -3.33 0.30
C ILE A 129 -2.83 -4.12 1.03
N LEU A 130 -1.83 -3.43 1.59
CA LEU A 130 -0.82 -4.07 2.42
C LEU A 130 -1.32 -4.20 3.85
N ASP A 131 -1.12 -5.37 4.45
CA ASP A 131 -1.50 -5.71 5.82
C ASP A 131 -0.37 -6.53 6.47
N PRO A 132 0.77 -5.90 6.79
CA PRO A 132 1.94 -6.60 7.33
C PRO A 132 1.65 -7.32 8.65
N HIS A 133 0.65 -6.86 9.40
CA HIS A 133 0.19 -7.49 10.64
C HIS A 133 -0.73 -8.70 10.43
N LYS A 134 -1.13 -8.99 9.17
CA LYS A 134 -2.00 -10.12 8.82
C LYS A 134 -3.27 -10.14 9.67
N ARG A 135 -3.90 -8.97 9.82
CA ARG A 135 -5.14 -8.77 10.56
C ARG A 135 -6.33 -9.34 9.78
N VAL A 136 -6.33 -9.23 8.45
CA VAL A 136 -7.41 -9.74 7.58
C VAL A 136 -7.23 -11.22 7.24
N ASN A 137 -6.02 -11.64 6.85
CA ASN A 137 -5.73 -13.02 6.47
C ASN A 137 -4.43 -13.49 7.12
N LYS A 138 -4.48 -14.49 8.01
CA LYS A 138 -3.29 -14.99 8.73
C LYS A 138 -2.22 -15.60 7.82
N SER A 139 -2.58 -15.98 6.60
CA SER A 139 -1.66 -16.57 5.62
C SER A 139 -1.11 -15.54 4.62
N SER A 140 -1.68 -14.33 4.54
CA SER A 140 -1.29 -13.30 3.56
C SER A 140 -1.14 -11.93 4.20
N SER A 141 -0.04 -11.25 3.89
CA SER A 141 0.23 -9.86 4.32
C SER A 141 -0.30 -8.82 3.34
N LEU A 142 -1.11 -9.23 2.36
CA LEU A 142 -1.72 -8.33 1.39
C LEU A 142 -3.07 -8.86 0.88
N LEU A 143 -3.85 -7.95 0.31
CA LEU A 143 -5.08 -8.23 -0.44
C LEU A 143 -4.97 -7.56 -1.80
N SER A 144 -5.42 -8.24 -2.85
CA SER A 144 -5.47 -7.68 -4.20
C SER A 144 -6.91 -7.69 -4.67
N LEU A 145 -7.37 -6.55 -5.18
CA LEU A 145 -8.71 -6.34 -5.75
C LEU A 145 -8.59 -5.79 -7.17
N SER A 146 -9.56 -6.10 -8.02
CA SER A 146 -9.61 -5.63 -9.42
C SER A 146 -10.71 -4.57 -9.64
N THR A 147 -10.41 -3.56 -10.47
CA THR A 147 -11.43 -2.62 -10.96
C THR A 147 -12.24 -3.20 -12.14
N VAL A 148 -11.76 -4.28 -12.77
CA VAL A 148 -12.33 -4.81 -14.02
C VAL A 148 -13.49 -5.74 -13.76
N GLN A 149 -14.55 -5.54 -14.56
CA GLN A 149 -15.74 -6.38 -14.64
C GLN A 149 -15.57 -7.41 -15.77
N ASP A 150 -14.73 -8.43 -15.56
CA ASP A 150 -14.65 -9.56 -16.50
C ASP A 150 -15.65 -10.69 -16.14
N SER A 151 -16.37 -10.56 -15.01
CA SER A 151 -17.38 -11.50 -14.50
C SER A 151 -18.56 -10.79 -13.83
N GLU A 152 -19.66 -11.53 -13.60
CA GLU A 152 -20.88 -11.04 -12.92
C GLU A 152 -20.62 -10.53 -11.49
N GLU A 153 -19.58 -11.03 -10.82
CA GLU A 153 -19.04 -10.47 -9.57
C GLU A 153 -17.71 -9.76 -9.87
N CYS A 154 -17.66 -8.45 -9.62
CA CYS A 154 -16.45 -7.65 -9.69
C CYS A 154 -16.11 -7.15 -8.29
N ASP A 155 -14.83 -7.16 -7.90
CA ASP A 155 -14.40 -6.65 -6.59
C ASP A 155 -14.86 -5.20 -6.35
N ARG A 156 -14.94 -4.40 -7.42
CA ARG A 156 -15.46 -3.02 -7.36
C ARG A 156 -16.91 -2.94 -6.91
N THR A 157 -17.75 -3.86 -7.38
CA THR A 157 -19.17 -3.91 -6.99
C THR A 157 -19.38 -4.58 -5.64
N SER A 158 -18.57 -5.58 -5.32
CA SER A 158 -18.64 -6.31 -4.04
C SER A 158 -18.05 -5.50 -2.88
N TYR A 159 -17.02 -4.68 -3.16
CA TYR A 159 -16.27 -3.93 -2.16
C TYR A 159 -16.12 -2.43 -2.49
N PRO A 160 -17.21 -1.70 -2.76
CA PRO A 160 -17.18 -0.32 -3.27
C PRO A 160 -16.44 0.67 -2.36
N SER A 161 -16.45 0.46 -1.04
CA SER A 161 -15.78 1.35 -0.08
C SER A 161 -14.27 1.42 -0.28
N HIS A 162 -13.65 0.35 -0.79
CA HIS A 162 -12.22 0.36 -1.08
C HIS A 162 -11.86 1.26 -2.27
N PHE A 163 -12.78 1.45 -3.20
CA PHE A 163 -12.57 2.24 -4.41
C PHE A 163 -13.00 3.70 -4.23
N SER A 164 -14.10 3.96 -3.51
CA SER A 164 -14.53 5.33 -3.18
C SER A 164 -13.49 6.08 -2.35
N ALA A 165 -12.67 5.35 -1.59
CA ALA A 165 -11.51 5.87 -0.89
C ALA A 165 -10.48 6.59 -1.78
N PHE A 166 -10.61 6.49 -3.11
CA PHE A 166 -9.77 7.16 -4.10
C PHE A 166 -10.52 8.23 -4.93
N ASP A 167 -11.75 8.62 -4.57
CA ASP A 167 -12.58 9.56 -5.35
C ASP A 167 -11.90 10.90 -5.66
N ALA A 168 -10.93 11.32 -4.85
CA ALA A 168 -10.13 12.52 -5.09
C ALA A 168 -9.25 12.45 -6.36
N VAL A 169 -8.94 11.25 -6.85
CA VAL A 169 -8.03 11.01 -7.99
C VAL A 169 -8.52 9.96 -8.98
N PHE A 170 -9.56 9.20 -8.64
CA PHE A 170 -10.11 8.12 -9.43
C PHE A 170 -11.62 8.27 -9.51
N ASN A 171 -12.15 8.41 -10.72
CA ASN A 171 -13.59 8.29 -10.91
C ASN A 171 -13.94 6.79 -10.82
N THR A 172 -14.74 6.42 -9.84
CA THR A 172 -15.12 5.02 -9.59
C THR A 172 -15.85 4.37 -10.76
N GLU A 173 -16.41 5.14 -11.70
CA GLU A 173 -17.00 4.63 -12.95
C GLU A 173 -15.95 4.20 -13.98
N ASP A 174 -14.74 4.77 -13.93
CA ASP A 174 -13.67 4.45 -14.86
C ASP A 174 -13.20 3.00 -14.66
N LYS A 175 -12.90 2.31 -15.78
CA LYS A 175 -12.42 0.92 -15.74
C LYS A 175 -11.05 0.78 -15.06
N ARG A 176 -10.22 1.83 -15.10
CA ARG A 176 -8.85 1.82 -14.62
C ARG A 176 -8.36 3.22 -14.27
N LEU A 177 -7.49 3.33 -13.26
CA LEU A 177 -6.79 4.57 -12.97
C LEU A 177 -5.69 4.82 -14.02
N ASN A 178 -5.67 6.00 -14.63
CA ASN A 178 -4.56 6.40 -15.49
C ASN A 178 -3.42 7.00 -14.68
N GLY A 179 -2.66 6.13 -14.00
CA GLY A 179 -1.57 6.49 -13.11
C GLY A 179 -1.50 5.57 -11.91
N THR A 180 -0.86 6.05 -10.85
CA THR A 180 -0.73 5.36 -9.56
C THR A 180 -1.18 6.28 -8.44
N ALA A 181 -2.00 5.78 -7.52
CA ALA A 181 -2.39 6.43 -6.29
C ALA A 181 -1.99 5.57 -5.09
N ILE A 182 -1.16 6.13 -4.21
CA ILE A 182 -0.80 5.54 -2.91
C ILE A 182 -1.61 6.27 -1.84
N ARG A 183 -2.57 5.59 -1.23
CA ARG A 183 -3.37 6.11 -0.13
C ARG A 183 -2.80 5.60 1.20
N LEU A 184 -2.60 6.53 2.13
CA LEU A 184 -2.05 6.32 3.46
C LEU A 184 -3.09 6.72 4.52
N PRO A 185 -3.99 5.81 4.93
CA PRO A 185 -4.94 6.06 6.01
C PRO A 185 -4.19 6.33 7.31
N PHE A 186 -4.52 7.42 8.00
CA PHE A 186 -3.86 7.73 9.26
C PHE A 186 -4.19 6.69 10.32
N ARG A 187 -3.21 6.36 11.16
CA ARG A 187 -3.48 5.57 12.36
C ARG A 187 -4.53 6.28 13.20
N PRO A 188 -5.60 5.59 13.62
CA PRO A 188 -6.47 6.11 14.67
C PRO A 188 -5.65 6.38 15.94
N LYS A 189 -6.08 7.35 16.76
CA LYS A 189 -5.38 7.75 18.00
C LYS A 189 -5.18 6.62 19.03
N ASN A 190 -5.70 5.42 18.77
CA ASN A 190 -5.69 4.25 19.66
C ASN A 190 -5.02 3.01 19.02
N SER A 191 -4.22 3.17 17.96
CA SER A 191 -3.39 2.05 17.47
C SER A 191 -2.23 1.82 18.43
N GLU A 192 -2.20 0.67 19.11
CA GLU A 192 -0.99 0.14 19.76
C GLU A 192 0.03 -0.38 18.74
#